data_AF-A0A256IM48-F1
#
_entry.id   AF-A0A256IM48-F1
#
_cell.length_a   1.000
_cell.length_b   1.000
_cell.length_c   1.000
_cell.angle_alpha   90.00
_cell.angle_beta   90.00
_cell.angle_gamma   90.00
#
_symmetry.space_group_name_H-M   'P 1'
#
loop_
_entity.id
_entity.type
_entity.pdbx_description
1 polymer ?
#
loop_
_entity_poly.entity_id
_entity_poly.type
_entity_poly.pdbx_seq_one_letter_code
_entity_poly.pdbx_strand_id
1 'polypeptide(L)'
;MCECVSERLNDRLSEFKRQVDLLPEPDAPPPTTLQVLGRGQLEQDWQRLLFHFLSPERPHGLDHAFLEHLLTSLTDRDDVEYTFSRFDLTDIHVETEVPTSNERRPDAVIWVKDEWFICWELKVTAVENSGQTTDYVQAEEFNGIDLTKADVPVENRHYIYLAPENATAPTADEFVQISWQWIAAEFQSFLTAGHGKYPSETTGQFNSFIRTIRNELLMTDYHENQQEKAALYFDYYDEIQEAESAFEAQWDEYADTWGTRLAESIDIADIIELPTHPASHVAIEVTKPNNNSERWMFRQGSSDWAGLVKEGWWLNKADRTPVYTIPDDKNDVRISLFHRLEQNRRKAVENQTLELELWHGTSNGDQFMYKFKERIAAKINKNISELPPTTEITGDEPGQLYSRIRSQ
;
A
#
# COMPACT_ATOMS: atom_id res chain seq x y z
N MET A 1 -5.10 42.54 12.56
CA MET A 1 -5.88 41.37 13.00
C MET A 1 -5.65 40.12 12.14
N CYS A 2 -4.86 40.15 11.05
CA CYS A 2 -4.54 38.96 10.23
C CYS A 2 -3.39 38.08 10.75
N GLU A 3 -2.50 38.57 11.63
CA GLU A 3 -1.34 37.79 12.12
C GLU A 3 -1.73 36.57 12.99
N CYS A 4 -2.89 36.59 13.65
CA CYS A 4 -3.27 35.60 14.67
C CYS A 4 -3.76 34.24 14.09
N VAL A 5 -4.21 34.21 12.83
CA VAL A 5 -4.78 32.99 12.22
C VAL A 5 -3.68 32.15 11.56
N SER A 6 -2.75 32.79 10.85
CA SER A 6 -1.63 32.10 10.19
C SER A 6 -0.64 31.51 11.18
N GLU A 7 -0.35 32.21 12.29
CA GLU A 7 0.50 31.67 13.37
C GLU A 7 -0.15 30.44 14.02
N ARG A 8 -1.45 30.51 14.31
CA ARG A 8 -2.19 29.39 14.90
C ARG A 8 -2.26 28.16 14.00
N LEU A 9 -2.47 28.36 12.69
CA LEU A 9 -2.46 27.27 11.72
C LEU A 9 -1.07 26.63 11.61
N ASN A 10 -0.02 27.45 11.57
CA ASN A 10 1.37 26.98 11.54
C ASN A 10 1.73 26.18 12.80
N ASP A 11 1.32 26.64 13.98
CA ASP A 11 1.53 25.94 15.24
C ASP A 11 0.82 24.58 15.27
N ARG A 12 -0.44 24.52 14.80
CA ARG A 12 -1.22 23.27 14.71
C ARG A 12 -0.61 22.27 13.74
N LEU A 13 -0.22 22.70 12.54
CA LEU A 13 0.41 21.82 11.54
C LEU A 13 1.81 21.37 11.97
N SER A 14 2.56 22.22 12.66
CA SER A 14 3.86 21.86 13.25
C SER A 14 3.70 20.79 14.33
N GLU A 15 2.66 20.92 15.16
CA GLU A 15 2.32 19.91 16.17
C GLU A 15 1.87 18.59 15.54
N PHE A 16 1.03 18.63 14.49
CA PHE A 16 0.65 17.44 13.71
C PHE A 16 1.89 16.73 13.16
N LYS A 17 2.80 17.47 12.51
CA LYS A 17 4.06 16.93 12.00
C LYS A 17 4.89 16.29 13.10
N ARG A 18 5.03 16.95 14.25
CA ARG A 18 5.78 16.42 15.39
C ARG A 18 5.17 15.12 15.91
N GLN A 19 3.84 15.04 16.00
CA GLN A 19 3.15 13.83 16.47
C GLN A 19 3.29 12.67 15.47
N VAL A 20 3.20 12.94 14.16
CA VAL A 20 3.46 11.93 13.12
C VAL A 20 4.92 11.45 13.13
N ASP A 21 5.88 12.37 13.28
CA ASP A 21 7.32 12.04 13.30
C ASP A 21 7.73 11.22 14.55
N LEU A 22 6.91 11.22 15.61
CA LEU A 22 7.12 10.40 16.81
C LEU A 22 6.61 8.96 16.65
N LEU A 23 5.76 8.70 15.66
CA LEU A 23 5.26 7.35 15.38
C LEU A 23 6.36 6.55 14.64
N PRO A 24 6.77 5.38 15.17
CA PRO A 24 7.74 4.55 14.47
C PRO A 24 7.20 4.20 13.07
N GLU A 25 8.07 4.16 12.06
CA GLU A 25 7.74 3.60 10.74
C GLU A 25 8.30 2.17 10.65
N PRO A 26 7.67 1.16 11.28
CA PRO A 26 8.04 -0.20 10.96
C PRO A 26 7.62 -0.45 9.51
N ASP A 27 8.54 -0.96 8.70
CA ASP A 27 8.20 -1.49 7.38
C ASP A 27 7.05 -2.49 7.55
N ALA A 28 6.02 -2.37 6.72
CA ALA A 28 4.95 -3.35 6.69
C ALA A 28 5.60 -4.72 6.45
N PRO A 29 5.43 -5.71 7.36
CA PRO A 29 6.02 -7.01 7.15
C PRO A 29 5.45 -7.61 5.85
N PRO A 30 6.24 -8.38 5.08
CA PRO A 30 5.72 -9.02 3.88
C PRO A 30 4.49 -9.86 4.24
N PRO A 31 3.44 -9.85 3.41
CA PRO A 31 2.21 -10.56 3.72
C PRO A 31 2.50 -12.05 3.94
N THR A 32 1.78 -12.67 4.86
CA THR A 32 1.87 -14.12 5.08
C THR A 32 1.18 -14.88 3.95
N THR A 33 1.43 -16.18 3.84
CA THR A 33 0.76 -17.02 2.83
C THR A 33 -0.77 -16.91 2.88
N LEU A 34 -1.37 -16.93 4.07
CA LEU A 34 -2.83 -16.79 4.20
C LEU A 34 -3.32 -15.38 3.86
N GLN A 35 -2.53 -14.35 4.15
CA GLN A 35 -2.86 -12.97 3.75
C GLN A 35 -2.81 -12.78 2.23
N VAL A 36 -1.78 -13.34 1.56
CA VAL A 36 -1.69 -13.33 0.08
C VAL A 36 -2.90 -14.01 -0.56
N LEU A 37 -3.40 -15.09 0.05
CA LEU A 37 -4.56 -15.83 -0.45
C LEU A 37 -5.90 -15.18 -0.07
N GLY A 38 -5.91 -14.12 0.74
CA GLY A 38 -7.13 -13.50 1.27
C GLY A 38 -7.89 -14.39 2.25
N ARG A 39 -7.19 -15.32 2.93
CA ARG A 39 -7.76 -16.35 3.81
C ARG A 39 -7.28 -16.24 5.26
N GLY A 40 -6.68 -15.11 5.62
CA GLY A 40 -6.16 -14.85 6.97
C GLY A 40 -7.21 -14.97 8.08
N GLN A 41 -8.50 -14.88 7.75
CA GLN A 41 -9.61 -14.92 8.72
C GLN A 41 -10.45 -16.20 8.63
N LEU A 42 -10.08 -17.17 7.79
CA LEU A 42 -10.83 -18.43 7.63
C LEU A 42 -10.30 -19.50 8.57
N GLU A 43 -11.09 -19.82 9.61
CA GLU A 43 -10.78 -20.81 10.65
C GLU A 43 -10.30 -22.16 10.09
N GLN A 44 -10.98 -22.67 9.05
CA GLN A 44 -10.64 -23.94 8.42
C GLN A 44 -9.20 -23.95 7.85
N ASP A 45 -8.68 -22.82 7.37
CA ASP A 45 -7.32 -22.77 6.83
C ASP A 45 -6.26 -22.68 7.95
N TRP A 46 -6.60 -22.11 9.11
CA TRP A 46 -5.74 -22.14 10.30
C TRP A 46 -5.66 -23.55 10.88
N GLN A 47 -6.80 -24.22 11.00
CA GLN A 47 -6.90 -25.63 11.37
C GLN A 47 -6.03 -26.48 10.46
N ARG A 48 -6.20 -26.35 9.13
CA ARG A 48 -5.41 -27.12 8.15
C ARG A 48 -3.92 -26.93 8.34
N LEU A 49 -3.44 -25.70 8.56
CA LEU A 49 -2.02 -25.43 8.77
C LEU A 49 -1.53 -26.01 10.10
N LEU A 50 -2.25 -25.78 11.20
CA LEU A 50 -1.88 -26.31 12.52
C LEU A 50 -1.76 -27.83 12.49
N PHE A 51 -2.81 -28.52 12.05
CA PHE A 51 -2.81 -29.98 12.03
C PHE A 51 -1.96 -30.57 10.92
N HIS A 52 -1.66 -29.82 9.84
CA HIS A 52 -0.62 -30.23 8.89
C HIS A 52 0.73 -30.38 9.60
N PHE A 53 1.11 -29.43 10.46
CA PHE A 53 2.39 -29.48 11.17
C PHE A 53 2.40 -30.47 12.35
N LEU A 54 1.24 -30.74 12.95
CA LEU A 54 1.12 -31.71 14.04
C LEU A 54 1.00 -33.16 13.59
N SER A 55 0.72 -33.42 12.31
CA SER A 55 0.51 -34.78 11.78
C SER A 55 1.82 -35.38 11.29
N PRO A 56 2.45 -36.33 12.02
CA PRO A 56 3.81 -36.82 11.69
C PRO A 56 3.91 -37.49 10.30
N GLU A 57 2.79 -38.00 9.78
CA GLU A 57 2.71 -38.65 8.47
C GLU A 57 2.72 -37.66 7.30
N ARG A 58 2.49 -36.36 7.55
CA ARG A 58 2.46 -35.34 6.51
C ARG A 58 3.89 -34.97 6.07
N PRO A 59 4.09 -34.62 4.79
CA PRO A 59 5.42 -34.35 4.24
C PRO A 59 5.93 -32.94 4.62
N HIS A 60 6.06 -32.64 5.91
CA HIS A 60 6.66 -31.39 6.43
C HIS A 60 8.09 -31.59 6.96
N GLY A 61 8.58 -32.83 7.10
CA GLY A 61 9.96 -33.10 7.50
C GLY A 61 10.30 -32.74 8.95
N LEU A 62 9.31 -32.77 9.84
CA LEU A 62 9.49 -32.64 11.30
C LEU A 62 9.34 -33.99 12.02
N ASP A 63 8.93 -35.03 11.30
CA ASP A 63 8.52 -36.32 11.85
C ASP A 63 7.61 -36.10 13.08
N HIS A 64 7.91 -36.72 14.21
CA HIS A 64 7.17 -36.55 15.46
C HIS A 64 7.66 -35.38 16.32
N ALA A 65 8.73 -34.67 15.91
CA ALA A 65 9.42 -33.74 16.79
C ALA A 65 8.55 -32.55 17.23
N PHE A 66 7.74 -32.02 16.31
CA PHE A 66 6.85 -30.90 16.66
C PHE A 66 5.65 -31.35 17.48
N LEU A 67 5.07 -32.51 17.16
CA LEU A 67 4.01 -33.11 17.95
C LEU A 67 4.49 -33.42 19.38
N GLU A 68 5.65 -34.07 19.52
CA GLU A 68 6.27 -34.35 20.83
C GLU A 68 6.50 -33.06 21.62
N HIS A 69 6.97 -32.00 20.97
CA HIS A 69 7.15 -30.70 21.60
C HIS A 69 5.83 -30.16 22.13
N LEU A 70 4.78 -30.10 21.30
CA LEU A 70 3.48 -29.58 21.73
C LEU A 70 2.88 -30.41 22.87
N LEU A 71 2.89 -31.74 22.77
CA LEU A 71 2.36 -32.62 23.82
C LEU A 71 3.15 -32.49 25.12
N THR A 72 4.48 -32.32 25.05
CA THR A 72 5.31 -32.06 26.24
C THR A 72 4.93 -30.72 26.87
N SER A 73 4.81 -29.67 26.05
CA SER A 73 4.41 -28.35 26.54
C SER A 73 3.00 -28.34 27.13
N LEU A 74 2.09 -29.19 26.65
CA LEU A 74 0.75 -29.38 27.24
C LEU A 74 0.83 -30.06 28.61
N THR A 75 1.67 -31.09 28.78
CA THR A 75 1.90 -31.76 30.07
C THR A 75 2.51 -30.83 31.12
N ASP A 76 3.30 -29.85 30.70
CA ASP A 76 3.93 -28.88 31.61
C ASP A 76 2.96 -27.78 32.08
N ARG A 77 1.70 -27.75 31.59
CA ARG A 77 0.69 -26.78 32.02
C ARG A 77 -0.02 -27.21 33.30
N ASP A 78 -0.24 -26.26 34.20
CA ASP A 78 -0.96 -26.50 35.46
C ASP A 78 -2.48 -26.69 35.30
N ASP A 79 -3.05 -26.26 34.16
CA ASP A 79 -4.49 -26.27 33.89
C ASP A 79 -4.94 -27.43 32.99
N VAL A 80 -4.00 -28.27 32.52
CA VAL A 80 -4.29 -29.47 31.75
C VAL A 80 -3.74 -30.67 32.52
N GLU A 81 -4.63 -31.47 33.13
CA GLU A 81 -4.23 -32.74 33.75
C GLU A 81 -3.99 -33.81 32.68
N TYR A 82 -2.89 -33.68 31.93
CA TYR A 82 -2.50 -34.56 30.82
C TYR A 82 -1.06 -35.04 30.98
N THR A 83 -0.86 -36.34 30.75
CA THR A 83 0.48 -36.93 30.61
C THR A 83 0.49 -37.89 29.45
N PHE A 84 1.60 -37.94 28.71
CA PHE A 84 1.82 -38.96 27.68
C PHE A 84 3.20 -39.57 27.81
N SER A 85 3.33 -40.79 27.31
CA SER A 85 4.63 -41.44 27.20
C SER A 85 5.24 -41.17 25.82
N ARG A 86 6.49 -40.72 25.82
CA ARG A 86 7.26 -40.49 24.59
C ARG A 86 7.56 -41.79 23.83
N PHE A 87 7.37 -42.96 24.45
CA PHE A 87 7.52 -44.24 23.78
C PHE A 87 6.38 -44.53 22.81
N ASP A 88 5.22 -43.86 22.99
CA ASP A 88 4.01 -44.12 22.22
C ASP A 88 3.86 -43.13 21.05
N LEU A 89 4.87 -42.27 20.80
CA LEU A 89 4.83 -41.26 19.73
C LEU A 89 4.48 -41.86 18.36
N THR A 90 4.97 -43.06 18.07
CA THR A 90 4.69 -43.76 16.79
C THR A 90 3.27 -44.31 16.68
N ASP A 91 2.57 -44.41 17.81
CA ASP A 91 1.20 -44.93 17.90
C ASP A 91 0.18 -43.78 18.00
N ILE A 92 0.65 -42.52 17.97
CA ILE A 92 -0.22 -41.34 17.96
C ILE A 92 -0.79 -41.11 16.57
N HIS A 93 -2.11 -41.00 16.50
CA HIS A 93 -2.85 -40.65 15.31
C HIS A 93 -3.40 -39.23 15.41
N VAL A 94 -3.50 -38.54 14.26
CA VAL A 94 -4.06 -37.19 14.14
C VAL A 94 -5.04 -37.17 12.98
N GLU A 95 -6.31 -36.87 13.25
CA GLU A 95 -7.34 -36.74 12.22
C GLU A 95 -8.16 -35.47 12.43
N THR A 96 -8.61 -34.88 11.32
CA THR A 96 -9.33 -33.59 11.31
C THR A 96 -10.77 -33.76 10.84
N GLU A 97 -11.70 -32.95 11.36
CA GLU A 97 -13.12 -32.94 10.98
C GLU A 97 -13.83 -34.32 11.10
N VAL A 98 -13.39 -35.13 12.07
CA VAL A 98 -13.90 -36.48 12.33
C VAL A 98 -15.33 -36.40 12.84
N PRO A 99 -16.33 -37.03 12.19
CA PRO A 99 -17.70 -37.01 12.69
C PRO A 99 -17.83 -37.74 14.03
N THR A 100 -18.61 -37.23 14.96
CA THR A 100 -18.98 -37.91 16.22
C THR A 100 -20.29 -38.70 16.06
N SER A 101 -20.64 -39.51 17.05
CA SER A 101 -21.90 -40.29 17.05
C SER A 101 -23.18 -39.44 16.98
N ASN A 102 -23.12 -38.17 17.36
CA ASN A 102 -24.18 -37.18 17.23
C ASN A 102 -24.04 -36.28 15.98
N GLU A 103 -23.28 -36.72 14.98
CA GLU A 103 -23.08 -36.05 13.68
C GLU A 103 -22.40 -34.66 13.75
N ARG A 104 -21.86 -34.28 14.90
CA ARG A 104 -20.99 -33.11 15.02
C ARG A 104 -19.57 -33.44 14.53
N ARG A 105 -18.74 -32.43 14.36
CA ARG A 105 -17.38 -32.56 13.80
C ARG A 105 -16.42 -31.65 14.56
N PRO A 106 -15.71 -32.16 15.57
CA PRO A 106 -14.56 -31.44 16.13
C PRO A 106 -13.54 -31.14 15.04
N ASP A 107 -12.78 -30.06 15.22
CA ASP A 107 -11.77 -29.65 14.26
C ASP A 107 -10.63 -30.67 14.14
N ALA A 108 -10.26 -31.31 15.25
CA ALA A 108 -9.38 -32.47 15.23
C ALA A 108 -9.51 -33.38 16.44
N VAL A 109 -8.99 -34.59 16.29
CA VAL A 109 -8.76 -35.55 17.37
C VAL A 109 -7.34 -36.07 17.24
N ILE A 110 -6.59 -36.01 18.35
CA ILE A 110 -5.27 -36.62 18.49
C ILE A 110 -5.41 -37.74 19.52
N TRP A 111 -4.99 -38.97 19.21
CA TRP A 111 -5.22 -40.09 20.12
C TRP A 111 -4.19 -41.19 20.01
N VAL A 112 -4.09 -41.98 21.08
CA VAL A 112 -3.52 -43.34 21.08
C VAL A 112 -4.65 -44.29 21.42
N LYS A 113 -4.82 -45.33 20.61
CA LYS A 113 -5.92 -46.28 20.75
C LYS A 113 -5.93 -46.91 22.14
N ASP A 114 -7.12 -46.97 22.75
CA ASP A 114 -7.40 -47.55 24.07
C ASP A 114 -6.66 -46.87 25.26
N GLU A 115 -5.91 -45.78 25.03
CA GLU A 115 -5.10 -45.13 26.06
C GLU A 115 -5.57 -43.72 26.40
N TRP A 116 -5.59 -42.81 25.42
CA TRP A 116 -5.97 -41.40 25.61
C TRP A 116 -6.39 -40.74 24.31
N PHE A 117 -7.17 -39.67 24.41
CA PHE A 117 -7.42 -38.76 23.28
C PHE A 117 -7.46 -37.30 23.74
N ILE A 118 -7.18 -36.41 22.79
CA ILE A 118 -7.36 -34.96 22.91
C ILE A 118 -8.27 -34.53 21.76
N CYS A 119 -9.48 -34.06 22.09
CA CYS A 119 -10.44 -33.49 21.15
C CYS A 119 -10.25 -31.97 21.08
N TRP A 120 -10.10 -31.43 19.87
CA TRP A 120 -9.81 -30.02 19.63
C TRP A 120 -11.01 -29.32 18.97
N GLU A 121 -11.36 -28.17 19.52
CA GLU A 121 -12.24 -27.17 18.88
C GLU A 121 -11.47 -25.84 18.83
N LEU A 122 -11.39 -25.24 17.64
CA LEU A 122 -10.65 -24.03 17.34
C LEU A 122 -11.62 -22.88 17.09
N LYS A 123 -11.25 -21.68 17.50
CA LYS A 123 -11.95 -20.44 17.15
C LYS A 123 -10.94 -19.37 16.76
N VAL A 124 -11.13 -18.70 15.62
CA VAL A 124 -10.27 -17.56 15.21
C VAL A 124 -10.97 -16.24 15.45
N THR A 125 -12.17 -16.06 14.91
CA THR A 125 -13.01 -14.85 15.09
C THR A 125 -14.43 -15.14 15.57
N ALA A 126 -14.91 -16.36 15.36
CA ALA A 126 -16.25 -16.76 15.76
C ALA A 126 -16.28 -17.15 17.25
N VAL A 127 -17.43 -16.94 17.88
CA VAL A 127 -17.74 -17.54 19.19
C VAL A 127 -18.24 -18.97 18.99
N GLU A 128 -18.15 -19.80 20.02
CA GLU A 128 -18.81 -21.11 20.04
C GLU A 128 -20.29 -20.95 19.67
N ASN A 129 -20.75 -21.76 18.71
CA ASN A 129 -22.16 -21.79 18.33
C ASN A 129 -22.82 -23.04 18.92
N SER A 130 -24.02 -22.90 19.48
CA SER A 130 -24.95 -24.02 19.70
C SER A 130 -24.49 -25.19 20.59
N GLY A 131 -23.65 -24.94 21.61
CA GLY A 131 -23.24 -25.96 22.58
C GLY A 131 -22.40 -27.10 21.98
N GLN A 132 -21.65 -26.81 20.90
CA GLN A 132 -20.79 -27.77 20.19
C GLN A 132 -19.83 -28.50 21.15
N THR A 133 -19.22 -27.77 22.10
CA THR A 133 -18.30 -28.37 23.07
C THR A 133 -18.99 -29.41 23.94
N THR A 134 -20.21 -29.12 24.41
CA THR A 134 -21.04 -30.06 25.16
C THR A 134 -21.41 -31.29 24.33
N ASP A 135 -21.79 -31.09 23.07
CA ASP A 135 -22.10 -32.18 22.15
C ASP A 135 -20.89 -33.09 21.94
N TYR A 136 -19.67 -32.53 21.85
CA TYR A 136 -18.46 -33.33 21.74
C TYR A 136 -18.19 -34.13 22.99
N VAL A 137 -18.39 -33.59 24.19
CA VAL A 137 -18.23 -34.33 25.45
C VAL A 137 -19.23 -35.48 25.54
N GLN A 138 -20.48 -35.25 25.14
CA GLN A 138 -21.58 -36.22 25.23
C GLN A 138 -21.54 -37.31 24.14
N ALA A 139 -20.80 -37.11 23.05
CA ALA A 139 -20.64 -38.14 22.02
C ALA A 139 -20.02 -39.42 22.59
N GLU A 140 -20.47 -40.57 22.09
CA GLU A 140 -20.01 -41.90 22.56
C GLU A 140 -18.76 -42.38 21.81
N GLU A 141 -18.61 -41.97 20.55
CA GLU A 141 -17.54 -42.41 19.64
C GLU A 141 -17.19 -41.32 18.62
N PHE A 142 -15.99 -41.46 18.04
CA PHE A 142 -15.52 -40.72 16.88
C PHE A 142 -15.55 -41.63 15.65
N ASN A 143 -16.51 -41.37 14.76
CA ASN A 143 -16.83 -42.20 13.60
C ASN A 143 -15.71 -42.18 12.56
N GLY A 144 -15.34 -43.37 12.09
CA GLY A 144 -14.36 -43.54 11.01
C GLY A 144 -12.91 -43.70 11.46
N ILE A 145 -12.62 -43.57 12.76
CA ILE A 145 -11.26 -43.69 13.32
C ILE A 145 -11.10 -44.76 14.41
N ASP A 146 -12.11 -45.64 14.57
CA ASP A 146 -12.09 -46.76 15.54
C ASP A 146 -11.77 -46.32 16.98
N LEU A 147 -12.36 -45.18 17.39
CA LEU A 147 -12.18 -44.58 18.71
C LEU A 147 -13.53 -44.44 19.42
N THR A 148 -13.82 -45.41 20.30
CA THR A 148 -14.96 -45.35 21.23
C THR A 148 -14.49 -44.79 22.56
N LYS A 149 -15.21 -43.82 23.13
CA LYS A 149 -14.80 -43.24 24.41
C LYS A 149 -14.81 -44.25 25.54
N ALA A 150 -15.71 -45.23 25.50
CA ALA A 150 -15.82 -46.28 26.52
C ALA A 150 -14.53 -47.10 26.69
N ASP A 151 -13.71 -47.20 25.63
CA ASP A 151 -12.46 -47.95 25.63
C ASP A 151 -11.29 -47.14 26.22
N VAL A 152 -11.48 -45.82 26.41
CA VAL A 152 -10.47 -44.90 26.98
C VAL A 152 -10.83 -44.55 28.42
N PRO A 153 -9.90 -44.64 29.40
CA PRO A 153 -10.12 -44.21 30.79
C PRO A 153 -10.63 -42.78 30.87
N VAL A 154 -11.57 -42.48 31.78
CA VAL A 154 -12.25 -41.17 31.84
C VAL A 154 -11.26 -40.03 32.10
N GLU A 155 -10.26 -40.29 32.93
CA GLU A 155 -9.15 -39.38 33.26
C GLU A 155 -8.25 -39.07 32.06
N ASN A 156 -8.27 -39.90 31.02
CA ASN A 156 -7.44 -39.77 29.82
C ASN A 156 -8.22 -39.22 28.61
N ARG A 157 -9.38 -38.61 28.86
CA ARG A 157 -10.23 -37.96 27.85
C ARG A 157 -10.07 -36.46 27.97
N HIS A 158 -9.28 -35.88 27.08
CA HIS A 158 -8.93 -34.46 27.16
C HIS A 158 -9.62 -33.66 26.06
N TYR A 159 -9.92 -32.41 26.36
CA TYR A 159 -10.61 -31.51 25.44
C TYR A 159 -9.94 -30.14 25.48
N ILE A 160 -9.56 -29.62 24.32
CA ILE A 160 -8.86 -28.34 24.16
C ILE A 160 -9.72 -27.39 23.32
N TYR A 161 -9.94 -26.20 23.86
CA TYR A 161 -10.58 -25.09 23.16
C TYR A 161 -9.53 -24.05 22.80
N LEU A 162 -9.12 -24.01 21.53
CA LEU A 162 -8.08 -23.10 21.05
C LEU A 162 -8.70 -21.82 20.50
N ALA A 163 -8.56 -20.71 21.22
CA ALA A 163 -9.19 -19.44 20.87
C ALA A 163 -8.31 -18.22 21.20
N PRO A 164 -8.61 -17.00 20.73
CA PRO A 164 -7.95 -15.79 21.25
C PRO A 164 -8.10 -15.67 22.78
N GLU A 165 -7.12 -15.06 23.47
CA GLU A 165 -7.17 -14.89 24.94
C GLU A 165 -8.44 -14.20 25.46
N ASN A 166 -9.00 -13.29 24.67
CA ASN A 166 -10.21 -12.54 24.99
C ASN A 166 -11.50 -13.18 24.44
N ALA A 167 -11.43 -14.41 23.91
CA ALA A 167 -12.61 -15.12 23.44
C ALA A 167 -13.50 -15.56 24.59
N THR A 168 -14.79 -15.74 24.30
CA THR A 168 -15.72 -16.36 25.23
C THR A 168 -15.28 -17.80 25.52
N ALA A 169 -15.29 -18.15 26.81
CA ALA A 169 -14.98 -19.50 27.29
C ALA A 169 -15.91 -20.56 26.66
N PRO A 170 -15.44 -21.82 26.53
CA PRO A 170 -16.27 -22.91 26.06
C PRO A 170 -17.44 -23.17 27.02
N THR A 171 -18.55 -23.69 26.48
CA THR A 171 -19.76 -24.00 27.24
C THR A 171 -19.59 -25.22 28.14
N ALA A 172 -18.79 -26.20 27.72
CA ALA A 172 -18.50 -27.41 28.49
C ALA A 172 -17.30 -27.19 29.43
N ASP A 173 -17.48 -27.57 30.71
CA ASP A 173 -16.47 -27.41 31.76
C ASP A 173 -15.25 -28.33 31.54
N GLU A 174 -15.38 -29.41 30.76
CA GLU A 174 -14.30 -30.33 30.43
C GLU A 174 -13.26 -29.76 29.46
N PHE A 175 -13.60 -28.68 28.73
CA PHE A 175 -12.70 -28.04 27.78
C PHE A 175 -11.74 -27.08 28.48
N VAL A 176 -10.44 -27.30 28.30
CA VAL A 176 -9.41 -26.36 28.73
C VAL A 176 -9.14 -25.37 27.60
N GLN A 177 -9.27 -24.07 27.90
CA GLN A 177 -8.99 -23.02 26.92
C GLN A 177 -7.48 -22.77 26.80
N ILE A 178 -6.98 -22.81 25.58
CA ILE A 178 -5.59 -22.46 25.23
C ILE A 178 -5.61 -21.33 24.21
N SER A 179 -4.65 -20.41 24.30
CA SER A 179 -4.60 -19.26 23.42
C SER A 179 -3.82 -19.52 22.12
N TRP A 180 -4.25 -18.91 21.01
CA TRP A 180 -3.44 -18.86 19.79
C TRP A 180 -2.07 -18.22 20.03
N GLN A 181 -2.00 -17.28 20.97
CA GLN A 181 -0.78 -16.65 21.44
C GLN A 181 0.19 -17.68 22.04
N TRP A 182 -0.32 -18.58 22.89
CA TRP A 182 0.46 -19.68 23.46
C TRP A 182 0.95 -20.63 22.36
N ILE A 183 0.07 -21.03 21.43
CA ILE A 183 0.48 -21.86 20.28
C ILE A 183 1.60 -21.19 19.47
N ALA A 184 1.48 -19.90 19.15
CA ALA A 184 2.52 -19.16 18.43
C ALA A 184 3.85 -19.11 19.20
N ALA A 185 3.81 -19.05 20.53
CA ALA A 185 5.00 -19.09 21.39
C ALA A 185 5.67 -20.47 21.35
N GLU A 186 4.91 -21.57 21.42
CA GLU A 186 5.45 -22.92 21.31
C GLU A 186 6.06 -23.20 19.93
N PHE A 187 5.39 -22.77 18.85
CA PHE A 187 5.97 -22.81 17.49
C PHE A 187 7.32 -22.07 17.44
N GLN A 188 7.40 -20.87 18.02
CA GLN A 188 8.62 -20.07 18.06
C GLN A 188 9.73 -20.75 18.90
N SER A 189 9.36 -21.32 20.05
CA SER A 189 10.25 -22.04 20.96
C SER A 189 10.88 -23.24 20.25
N PHE A 190 10.04 -24.06 19.59
CA PHE A 190 10.48 -25.20 18.78
C PHE A 190 11.50 -24.82 17.69
N LEU A 191 11.20 -23.79 16.89
CA LEU A 191 12.12 -23.31 15.85
C LEU A 191 13.46 -22.85 16.43
N THR A 192 13.42 -22.18 17.58
CA THR A 192 14.61 -21.66 18.25
C THR A 192 15.50 -22.79 18.77
N ALA A 193 14.90 -23.82 19.41
CA ALA A 193 15.62 -25.00 19.88
C ALA A 193 16.11 -25.92 18.72
N GLY A 194 15.43 -25.85 17.59
CA GLY A 194 15.67 -26.64 16.39
C GLY A 194 16.51 -25.96 15.30
N HIS A 195 17.12 -24.80 15.58
CA HIS A 195 17.77 -23.96 14.57
C HIS A 195 18.74 -24.75 13.66
N GLY A 196 18.44 -24.79 12.36
CA GLY A 196 19.25 -25.47 11.34
C GLY A 196 19.05 -26.99 11.23
N LYS A 197 18.14 -27.59 12.00
CA LYS A 197 17.85 -29.05 11.96
C LYS A 197 16.76 -29.43 10.95
N TYR A 198 15.87 -28.51 10.61
CA TYR A 198 14.68 -28.78 9.79
C TYR A 198 14.80 -28.15 8.40
N PRO A 199 14.05 -28.65 7.40
CA PRO A 199 14.03 -28.05 6.07
C PRO A 199 13.71 -26.55 6.11
N SER A 200 14.40 -25.78 5.26
CA SER A 200 14.23 -24.33 5.18
C SER A 200 12.81 -23.93 4.78
N GLU A 201 12.19 -24.73 3.92
CA GLU A 201 10.80 -24.52 3.48
C GLU A 201 9.82 -24.65 4.65
N THR A 202 9.91 -25.73 5.44
CA THR A 202 9.09 -25.93 6.64
C THR A 202 9.28 -24.82 7.65
N THR A 203 10.53 -24.42 7.90
CA THR A 203 10.86 -23.30 8.80
C THR A 203 10.26 -21.98 8.30
N GLY A 204 10.27 -21.75 6.98
CA GLY A 204 9.61 -20.60 6.36
C GLY A 204 8.10 -20.61 6.53
N GLN A 205 7.45 -21.77 6.33
CA GLN A 205 6.02 -21.94 6.51
C GLN A 205 5.60 -21.76 7.98
N PHE A 206 6.36 -22.31 8.93
CA PHE A 206 6.17 -22.07 10.38
C PHE A 206 6.22 -20.58 10.72
N ASN A 207 7.28 -19.89 10.30
CA ASN A 207 7.41 -18.45 10.54
C ASN A 207 6.27 -17.64 9.89
N SER A 208 5.82 -18.04 8.70
CA SER A 208 4.66 -17.43 8.06
C SER A 208 3.38 -17.65 8.87
N PHE A 209 3.17 -18.84 9.43
CA PHE A 209 1.98 -19.14 10.23
C PHE A 209 1.99 -18.40 11.58
N ILE A 210 3.13 -18.38 12.28
CA ILE A 210 3.34 -17.56 13.49
C ILE A 210 3.01 -16.09 13.19
N ARG A 211 3.49 -15.56 12.07
CA ARG A 211 3.20 -14.18 11.67
C ARG A 211 1.72 -13.97 11.33
N THR A 212 1.02 -14.97 10.78
CA THR A 212 -0.44 -14.84 10.57
C THR A 212 -1.16 -14.76 11.91
N ILE A 213 -0.82 -15.64 12.86
CA ILE A 213 -1.39 -15.59 14.21
C ILE A 213 -1.17 -14.21 14.84
N ARG A 214 0.07 -13.71 14.76
CA ARG A 214 0.41 -12.37 15.27
C ARG A 214 -0.36 -11.28 14.54
N ASN A 215 -0.34 -11.22 13.21
CA ASN A 215 -0.98 -10.12 12.47
C ASN A 215 -2.51 -10.08 12.63
N GLU A 216 -3.17 -11.24 12.67
CA GLU A 216 -4.64 -11.32 12.65
C GLU A 216 -5.26 -11.31 14.05
N LEU A 217 -4.54 -11.79 15.08
CA LEU A 217 -5.06 -11.90 16.46
C LEU A 217 -4.32 -11.03 17.48
N LEU A 218 -3.16 -10.49 17.14
CA LEU A 218 -2.42 -9.55 17.97
C LEU A 218 -2.30 -8.22 17.22
N MET A 219 -2.74 -7.12 17.82
CA MET A 219 -2.41 -5.81 17.26
C MET A 219 -0.88 -5.67 17.28
N THR A 220 -0.25 -5.71 16.11
CA THR A 220 1.19 -5.45 15.98
C THR A 220 1.43 -3.94 16.08
N ASP A 221 2.62 -3.52 16.52
CA ASP A 221 3.05 -2.12 16.52
C ASP A 221 2.80 -1.40 15.17
N TYR A 222 2.91 -2.11 14.04
CA TYR A 222 2.56 -1.56 12.72
C TYR A 222 1.09 -1.16 12.62
N HIS A 223 0.18 -2.03 13.08
CA HIS A 223 -1.26 -1.78 13.05
C HIS A 223 -1.67 -0.68 14.05
N GLU A 224 -1.07 -0.64 15.24
CA GLU A 224 -1.25 0.45 16.21
C GLU A 224 -0.79 1.79 15.63
N ASN A 225 0.41 1.83 15.05
CA ASN A 225 0.94 3.05 14.43
C ASN A 225 0.07 3.54 13.26
N GLN A 226 -0.49 2.64 12.43
CA GLN A 226 -1.41 3.04 11.36
C GLN A 226 -2.73 3.60 11.91
N GLN A 227 -3.26 3.02 12.97
CA GLN A 227 -4.46 3.52 13.63
C GLN A 227 -4.22 4.89 14.28
N GLU A 228 -3.06 5.09 14.90
CA GLU A 228 -2.66 6.39 15.46
C GLU A 228 -2.45 7.45 14.37
N LYS A 229 -1.78 7.12 13.25
CA LYS A 229 -1.67 8.02 12.08
C LYS A 229 -3.05 8.43 11.55
N ALA A 230 -3.99 7.48 11.46
CA ALA A 230 -5.36 7.76 11.03
C ALA A 230 -6.12 8.64 12.03
N ALA A 231 -5.96 8.41 13.34
CA ALA A 231 -6.55 9.26 14.37
C ALA A 231 -6.04 10.71 14.29
N LEU A 232 -4.72 10.89 14.12
CA LEU A 232 -4.12 12.21 13.91
C LEU A 232 -4.67 12.91 12.67
N TYR A 233 -4.90 12.20 11.57
CA TYR A 233 -5.54 12.81 10.39
C TYR A 233 -6.94 13.36 10.72
N PHE A 234 -7.75 12.63 11.48
CA PHE A 234 -9.07 13.11 11.89
C PHE A 234 -9.00 14.29 12.85
N ASP A 235 -8.07 14.29 13.81
CA ASP A 235 -7.91 15.35 14.81
C ASP A 235 -7.41 16.69 14.24
N TYR A 236 -6.77 16.65 13.07
CA TYR A 236 -6.24 17.80 12.35
C TYR A 236 -6.90 18.01 10.98
N TYR A 237 -8.03 17.33 10.73
CA TYR A 237 -8.72 17.37 9.44
C TYR A 237 -9.04 18.79 9.00
N ASP A 238 -9.59 19.61 9.91
CA ASP A 238 -9.99 20.98 9.59
C ASP A 238 -8.78 21.85 9.21
N GLU A 239 -7.66 21.73 9.92
CA GLU A 239 -6.43 22.48 9.60
C GLU A 239 -5.78 22.03 8.29
N ILE A 240 -5.79 20.72 8.01
CA ILE A 240 -5.32 20.19 6.73
C ILE A 240 -6.19 20.74 5.59
N GLN A 241 -7.52 20.69 5.74
CA GLN A 241 -8.45 21.21 4.75
C GLN A 241 -8.34 22.73 4.57
N GLU A 242 -8.08 23.48 5.64
CA GLU A 242 -7.85 24.93 5.57
C GLU A 242 -6.56 25.25 4.77
N ALA A 243 -5.47 24.53 5.05
CA ALA A 243 -4.20 24.70 4.34
C ALA A 243 -4.31 24.29 2.87
N GLU A 244 -4.97 23.16 2.57
CA GLU A 244 -5.26 22.72 1.21
C GLU A 244 -6.11 23.75 0.46
N SER A 245 -7.19 24.24 1.08
CA SER A 245 -8.07 25.25 0.46
C SER A 245 -7.32 26.56 0.16
N ALA A 246 -6.47 27.01 1.08
CA ALA A 246 -5.63 28.19 0.88
C ALA A 246 -4.61 27.97 -0.26
N PHE A 247 -4.01 26.79 -0.33
CA PHE A 247 -3.12 26.40 -1.42
C PHE A 247 -3.84 26.38 -2.77
N GLU A 248 -4.99 25.73 -2.88
CA GLU A 248 -5.77 25.66 -4.13
C GLU A 248 -6.17 27.07 -4.60
N ALA A 249 -6.60 27.95 -3.69
CA ALA A 249 -6.91 29.34 -4.04
C ALA A 249 -5.68 30.11 -4.56
N GLN A 250 -4.51 29.91 -3.96
CA GLN A 250 -3.26 30.52 -4.44
C GLN A 250 -2.76 29.91 -5.75
N TRP A 251 -3.01 28.62 -5.96
CA TRP A 251 -2.67 27.92 -7.18
C TRP A 251 -3.52 28.40 -8.36
N ASP A 252 -4.84 28.58 -8.15
CA ASP A 252 -5.74 29.16 -9.15
C ASP A 252 -5.31 30.59 -9.53
N GLU A 253 -5.00 31.44 -8.54
CA GLU A 253 -4.50 32.79 -8.77
C GLU A 253 -3.17 32.77 -9.56
N TYR A 254 -2.29 31.83 -9.22
CA TYR A 254 -1.05 31.63 -9.95
C TYR A 254 -1.31 31.21 -11.39
N ALA A 255 -2.20 30.24 -11.65
CA ALA A 255 -2.53 29.79 -13.01
C ALA A 255 -3.11 30.91 -13.88
N ASP A 256 -3.87 31.83 -13.29
CA ASP A 256 -4.41 32.99 -13.98
C ASP A 256 -3.37 34.06 -14.31
N THR A 257 -2.33 34.19 -13.49
CA THR A 257 -1.36 35.30 -13.55
C THR A 257 0.09 34.88 -13.86
N TRP A 258 0.35 33.59 -14.10
CA TRP A 258 1.71 33.05 -14.23
C TRP A 258 2.52 33.75 -15.34
N GLY A 259 1.88 34.10 -16.47
CA GLY A 259 2.52 34.76 -17.59
C GLY A 259 2.95 36.18 -17.22
N THR A 260 2.08 36.93 -16.55
CA THR A 260 2.41 38.25 -16.00
C THR A 260 3.56 38.15 -15.00
N ARG A 261 3.48 37.23 -14.04
CA ARG A 261 4.54 37.02 -13.02
C ARG A 261 5.88 36.64 -13.66
N LEU A 262 5.86 35.79 -14.68
CA LEU A 262 7.06 35.43 -15.43
C LEU A 262 7.64 36.64 -16.18
N ALA A 263 6.80 37.42 -16.86
CA ALA A 263 7.24 38.63 -17.56
C ALA A 263 7.92 39.62 -16.62
N GLU A 264 7.31 39.89 -15.45
CA GLU A 264 7.84 40.79 -14.42
C GLU A 264 9.15 40.27 -13.80
N SER A 265 9.38 38.96 -13.81
CA SER A 265 10.62 38.36 -13.30
C SER A 265 11.80 38.41 -14.27
N ILE A 266 11.57 38.76 -15.54
CA ILE A 266 12.61 38.80 -16.58
C ILE A 266 13.11 40.25 -16.74
N ASP A 267 14.29 40.54 -16.20
CA ASP A 267 14.89 41.89 -16.20
C ASP A 267 15.04 42.56 -17.58
N ILE A 268 15.13 41.75 -18.63
CA ILE A 268 15.35 42.21 -20.02
C ILE A 268 14.07 42.22 -20.87
N ALA A 269 12.91 42.05 -20.23
CA ALA A 269 11.62 41.99 -20.91
C ALA A 269 10.73 43.18 -20.52
N ASP A 270 10.13 43.80 -21.54
CA ASP A 270 9.09 44.82 -21.36
C ASP A 270 7.74 44.23 -21.76
N ILE A 271 6.71 44.39 -20.92
CA ILE A 271 5.32 44.05 -21.29
C ILE A 271 4.84 45.07 -22.33
N ILE A 272 4.32 44.58 -23.46
CA ILE A 272 3.87 45.39 -24.58
C ILE A 272 2.40 45.14 -24.91
N GLU A 273 1.72 46.14 -25.47
CA GLU A 273 0.38 45.97 -26.01
C GLU A 273 0.43 45.60 -27.50
N LEU A 274 -0.17 44.47 -27.86
CA LEU A 274 -0.36 44.07 -29.26
C LEU A 274 -1.80 44.35 -29.73
N PRO A 275 -2.03 44.74 -30.99
CA PRO A 275 -3.38 44.85 -31.52
C PRO A 275 -4.09 43.49 -31.44
N THR A 276 -5.28 43.44 -30.82
CA THR A 276 -6.18 42.27 -30.82
C THR A 276 -5.62 40.97 -30.18
N HIS A 277 -4.88 41.05 -29.07
CA HIS A 277 -4.57 39.85 -28.28
C HIS A 277 -5.63 39.58 -27.20
N PRO A 278 -5.93 38.31 -26.86
CA PRO A 278 -6.90 38.00 -25.80
C PRO A 278 -6.38 38.43 -24.44
N ALA A 279 -7.28 38.76 -23.50
CA ALA A 279 -6.92 39.05 -22.10
C ALA A 279 -6.16 37.88 -21.41
N SER A 280 -6.29 36.67 -21.96
CA SER A 280 -5.58 35.46 -21.53
C SER A 280 -4.15 35.35 -22.10
N HIS A 281 -3.61 36.40 -22.72
CA HIS A 281 -2.25 36.43 -23.24
C HIS A 281 -1.51 37.67 -22.75
N VAL A 282 -0.25 37.49 -22.35
CA VAL A 282 0.68 38.58 -22.02
C VAL A 282 1.73 38.64 -23.12
N ALA A 283 1.86 39.78 -23.78
CA ALA A 283 2.88 39.99 -24.79
C ALA A 283 4.08 40.72 -24.19
N ILE A 284 5.28 40.25 -24.51
CA ILE A 284 6.52 40.86 -24.05
C ILE A 284 7.49 41.08 -25.21
N GLU A 285 8.35 42.08 -25.06
CA GLU A 285 9.51 42.31 -25.91
C GLU A 285 10.80 42.09 -25.09
N VAL A 286 11.59 41.11 -25.50
CA VAL A 286 12.86 40.73 -24.84
C VAL A 286 14.01 41.37 -25.58
N THR A 287 14.75 42.26 -24.91
CA THR A 287 15.91 42.95 -25.49
C THR A 287 17.20 42.20 -25.15
N LYS A 288 17.83 41.59 -26.17
CA LYS A 288 19.09 40.84 -26.00
C LYS A 288 20.28 41.79 -25.82
N PRO A 289 21.41 41.34 -25.23
CA PRO A 289 22.61 42.17 -25.03
C PRO A 289 23.23 42.76 -26.32
N ASN A 290 22.91 42.17 -27.48
CA ASN A 290 23.33 42.67 -28.80
C ASN A 290 22.35 43.72 -29.40
N ASN A 291 21.42 44.23 -28.59
CA ASN A 291 20.39 45.20 -28.98
C ASN A 291 19.37 44.70 -30.02
N ASN A 292 19.27 43.37 -30.20
CA ASN A 292 18.19 42.76 -30.96
C ASN A 292 17.02 42.45 -30.02
N SER A 293 15.81 42.85 -30.39
CA SER A 293 14.59 42.51 -29.66
C SER A 293 13.90 41.28 -30.26
N GLU A 294 13.23 40.51 -29.40
CA GLU A 294 12.37 39.41 -29.80
C GLU A 294 11.06 39.47 -29.03
N ARG A 295 9.94 39.25 -29.72
CA ARG A 295 8.63 39.25 -29.08
C ARG A 295 8.14 37.86 -28.74
N TRP A 296 7.51 37.75 -27.58
CA TRP A 296 6.93 36.53 -27.07
C TRP A 296 5.52 36.79 -26.55
N MET A 297 4.67 35.76 -26.60
CA MET A 297 3.38 35.76 -25.94
C MET A 297 3.30 34.61 -24.96
N PHE A 298 2.79 34.90 -23.78
CA PHE A 298 2.56 33.95 -22.70
C PHE A 298 1.06 33.76 -22.55
N ARG A 299 0.57 32.55 -22.81
CA ARG A 299 -0.83 32.17 -22.63
C ARG A 299 -1.06 31.81 -21.16
N GLN A 300 -1.98 32.52 -20.52
CA GLN A 300 -2.42 32.34 -19.13
C GLN A 300 -3.95 32.25 -19.04
N GLY A 301 -4.50 32.19 -17.82
CA GLY A 301 -5.96 32.18 -17.60
C GLY A 301 -6.63 30.87 -18.00
N SER A 302 -5.86 29.78 -18.06
CA SER A 302 -6.38 28.41 -18.18
C SER A 302 -5.77 27.60 -17.06
N SER A 303 -6.62 26.91 -16.30
CA SER A 303 -6.19 26.07 -15.16
C SER A 303 -5.12 25.05 -15.57
N ASP A 304 -5.26 24.44 -16.75
CA ASP A 304 -4.34 23.38 -17.18
C ASP A 304 -3.44 23.79 -18.36
N TRP A 305 -3.92 24.60 -19.30
CA TRP A 305 -3.18 24.85 -20.55
C TRP A 305 -2.50 26.22 -20.62
N ALA A 306 -1.26 26.26 -20.16
CA ALA A 306 -0.36 27.40 -20.28
C ALA A 306 0.65 27.22 -21.43
N GLY A 307 1.20 28.31 -21.95
CA GLY A 307 2.25 28.18 -22.96
C GLY A 307 2.96 29.47 -23.36
N LEU A 308 4.08 29.31 -24.06
CA LEU A 308 4.94 30.36 -24.57
C LEU A 308 5.02 30.23 -26.09
N VAL A 309 4.81 31.32 -26.82
CA VAL A 309 4.95 31.35 -28.27
C VAL A 309 5.75 32.57 -28.68
N LYS A 310 6.77 32.34 -29.51
CA LYS A 310 7.57 33.42 -30.09
C LYS A 310 6.83 34.03 -31.28
N GLU A 311 6.96 35.34 -31.48
CA GLU A 311 6.46 35.99 -32.69
C GLU A 311 7.05 35.32 -33.96
N GLY A 312 6.19 35.04 -34.92
CA GLY A 312 6.54 34.28 -36.12
C GLY A 312 6.48 32.75 -35.98
N TRP A 313 6.19 32.21 -34.79
CA TRP A 313 5.92 30.77 -34.61
C TRP A 313 4.44 30.40 -34.73
N TRP A 314 3.57 31.41 -34.78
CA TRP A 314 2.16 31.26 -35.09
C TRP A 314 1.82 32.14 -36.29
N LEU A 315 1.49 31.51 -37.41
CA LEU A 315 1.34 32.18 -38.70
C LEU A 315 0.04 31.76 -39.39
N ASN A 316 -0.54 32.65 -40.19
CA ASN A 316 -1.60 32.29 -41.13
C ASN A 316 -1.00 31.45 -42.28
N LYS A 317 -1.65 30.37 -42.69
CA LYS A 317 -1.11 29.48 -43.74
C LYS A 317 -1.07 30.13 -45.12
N ALA A 318 -1.99 31.05 -45.41
CA ALA A 318 -2.14 31.65 -46.73
C ALA A 318 -1.06 32.70 -47.02
N ASP A 319 -0.83 33.63 -46.09
CA ASP A 319 0.05 34.79 -46.29
C ASP A 319 1.28 34.81 -45.37
N ARG A 320 1.37 33.87 -44.42
CA ARG A 320 2.45 33.76 -43.43
C ARG A 320 2.60 34.98 -42.53
N THR A 321 1.54 35.76 -42.35
CA THR A 321 1.51 36.85 -41.37
C THR A 321 1.39 36.29 -39.95
N PRO A 322 1.99 36.95 -38.94
CA PRO A 322 1.84 36.55 -37.54
C PRO A 322 0.38 36.57 -37.07
N VAL A 323 0.01 35.56 -36.30
CA VAL A 323 -1.33 35.39 -35.73
C VAL A 323 -1.25 35.38 -34.20
N TYR A 324 -2.19 36.07 -33.56
CA TYR A 324 -2.22 36.29 -32.10
C TYR A 324 -3.44 35.67 -31.41
N THR A 325 -4.38 35.13 -32.20
CA THR A 325 -5.61 34.46 -31.76
C THR A 325 -5.91 33.27 -32.64
N ILE A 326 -6.64 32.26 -32.14
CA ILE A 326 -7.04 31.11 -32.98
C ILE A 326 -8.04 31.61 -34.03
N PRO A 327 -7.73 31.51 -35.34
CA PRO A 327 -8.66 31.91 -36.38
C PRO A 327 -9.86 30.96 -36.45
N ASP A 328 -11.05 31.49 -36.73
CA ASP A 328 -12.29 30.69 -36.83
C ASP A 328 -12.20 29.59 -37.90
N ASP A 329 -11.46 29.84 -38.98
CA ASP A 329 -11.25 28.93 -40.10
C ASP A 329 -10.13 27.89 -39.86
N LYS A 330 -9.43 27.98 -38.72
CA LYS A 330 -8.27 27.15 -38.35
C LYS A 330 -7.18 27.13 -39.44
N ASN A 331 -7.07 28.21 -40.20
CA ASN A 331 -6.11 28.36 -41.27
C ASN A 331 -4.75 28.87 -40.78
N ASP A 332 -4.27 28.30 -39.68
CA ASP A 332 -3.06 28.70 -38.97
C ASP A 332 -2.05 27.56 -38.85
N VAL A 333 -0.78 27.90 -38.80
CA VAL A 333 0.31 27.00 -38.44
C VAL A 333 0.95 27.50 -37.16
N ARG A 334 0.98 26.65 -36.11
CA ARG A 334 1.51 27.02 -34.79
C ARG A 334 2.59 26.07 -34.30
N ILE A 335 3.63 26.62 -33.70
CA ILE A 335 4.57 25.92 -32.83
C ILE A 335 4.66 26.72 -31.53
N SER A 336 4.58 26.06 -30.37
CA SER A 336 4.70 26.73 -29.08
C SER A 336 5.16 25.76 -28.00
N LEU A 337 5.73 26.30 -26.94
CA LEU A 337 6.06 25.54 -25.73
C LEU A 337 4.83 25.54 -24.83
N PHE A 338 4.32 24.38 -24.41
CA PHE A 338 3.22 24.29 -23.45
C PHE A 338 3.70 23.77 -22.13
N HIS A 339 3.04 24.25 -21.08
CA HIS A 339 3.10 23.63 -19.78
C HIS A 339 1.69 23.23 -19.36
N ARG A 340 1.57 22.03 -18.80
CA ARG A 340 0.33 21.52 -18.21
C ARG A 340 0.35 21.79 -16.71
N LEU A 341 -0.23 22.93 -16.29
CA LEU A 341 -0.16 23.43 -14.91
C LEU A 341 -0.78 22.41 -13.95
N GLU A 342 -2.05 22.02 -14.16
CA GLU A 342 -2.69 20.99 -13.33
C GLU A 342 -1.99 19.63 -13.40
N GLN A 343 -1.68 19.14 -14.62
CA GLN A 343 -1.08 17.80 -14.74
C GLN A 343 0.31 17.70 -14.11
N ASN A 344 1.06 18.81 -14.06
CA ASN A 344 2.40 18.86 -13.49
C ASN A 344 2.44 19.55 -12.12
N ARG A 345 1.29 19.87 -11.51
CA ARG A 345 1.18 20.57 -10.22
C ARG A 345 2.07 19.97 -9.15
N ARG A 346 1.98 18.65 -8.97
CA ARG A 346 2.83 17.92 -8.01
C ARG A 346 4.32 18.04 -8.32
N LYS A 347 4.73 17.94 -9.60
CA LYS A 347 6.14 18.11 -10.00
C LYS A 347 6.63 19.53 -9.75
N ALA A 348 5.77 20.53 -9.94
CA ALA A 348 6.10 21.92 -9.71
C ALA A 348 6.30 22.22 -8.21
N VAL A 349 5.46 21.65 -7.33
CA VAL A 349 5.54 21.90 -5.88
C VAL A 349 6.61 21.04 -5.20
N GLU A 350 6.61 19.73 -5.42
CA GLU A 350 7.54 18.80 -4.74
C GLU A 350 8.95 18.87 -5.32
N ASN A 351 9.05 18.84 -6.65
CA ASN A 351 10.33 18.70 -7.35
C ASN A 351 10.84 20.02 -7.93
N GLN A 352 10.11 21.13 -7.70
CA GLN A 352 10.47 22.45 -8.21
C GLN A 352 10.80 22.44 -9.72
N THR A 353 10.03 21.66 -10.47
CA THR A 353 10.30 21.37 -11.89
C THR A 353 9.21 21.95 -12.78
N LEU A 354 9.61 22.80 -13.73
CA LEU A 354 8.77 23.25 -14.84
C LEU A 354 9.01 22.35 -16.05
N GLU A 355 7.93 21.74 -16.57
CA GLU A 355 7.99 20.87 -17.75
C GLU A 355 7.36 21.57 -18.95
N LEU A 356 8.17 21.83 -19.99
CA LEU A 356 7.73 22.46 -21.22
C LEU A 356 7.72 21.44 -22.37
N GLU A 357 6.57 21.26 -22.99
CA GLU A 357 6.39 20.43 -24.19
C GLU A 357 6.42 21.30 -25.45
N LEU A 358 7.32 20.99 -26.38
CA LEU A 358 7.29 21.61 -27.70
C LEU A 358 6.18 21.00 -28.55
N TRP A 359 5.12 21.78 -28.78
CA TRP A 359 3.91 21.34 -29.46
C TRP A 359 3.69 22.09 -30.77
N HIS A 360 3.11 21.41 -31.76
CA HIS A 360 3.02 21.91 -33.13
C HIS A 360 1.59 22.18 -33.62
N GLY A 361 0.59 22.42 -32.78
CA GLY A 361 -0.76 22.72 -33.30
C GLY A 361 -1.56 21.49 -33.72
N THR A 362 -2.85 21.46 -33.37
CA THR A 362 -3.79 20.47 -33.92
C THR A 362 -4.15 20.74 -35.39
N SER A 363 -3.98 21.98 -35.87
CA SER A 363 -4.33 22.41 -37.23
C SER A 363 -3.25 22.10 -38.29
N ASN A 364 -2.06 21.59 -37.90
CA ASN A 364 -0.91 21.46 -38.80
C ASN A 364 -0.92 20.21 -39.70
N GLY A 365 -1.75 19.21 -39.42
CA GLY A 365 -1.85 17.96 -40.21
C GLY A 365 -0.62 17.03 -40.08
N ASP A 366 -0.82 15.74 -40.37
CA ASP A 366 0.16 14.68 -40.04
C ASP A 366 1.50 14.81 -40.78
N GLN A 367 1.49 15.27 -42.04
CA GLN A 367 2.74 15.40 -42.81
C GLN A 367 3.64 16.51 -42.25
N PHE A 368 3.07 17.59 -41.72
CA PHE A 368 3.83 18.62 -41.01
C PHE A 368 4.44 18.04 -39.75
N MET A 369 3.64 17.30 -38.97
CA MET A 369 4.03 16.65 -37.73
C MET A 369 5.28 15.77 -37.92
N TYR A 370 5.30 14.90 -38.93
CA TYR A 370 6.49 14.06 -39.21
C TYR A 370 7.74 14.87 -39.60
N LYS A 371 7.61 15.85 -40.51
CA LYS A 371 8.74 16.68 -40.96
C LYS A 371 9.26 17.61 -39.86
N PHE A 372 8.37 18.09 -39.00
CA PHE A 372 8.70 18.92 -37.85
C PHE A 372 9.55 18.12 -36.85
N LYS A 373 9.10 16.90 -36.51
CA LYS A 373 9.82 15.99 -35.60
C LYS A 373 11.25 15.71 -36.07
N GLU A 374 11.43 15.28 -37.31
CA GLU A 374 12.74 14.96 -37.88
C GLU A 374 13.70 16.16 -37.80
N ARG A 375 13.22 17.34 -38.18
CA ARG A 375 14.05 18.56 -38.22
C ARG A 375 14.39 19.10 -36.84
N ILE A 376 13.47 19.00 -35.87
CA ILE A 376 13.70 19.50 -34.52
C ILE A 376 14.68 18.59 -33.78
N ALA A 377 14.50 17.26 -33.84
CA ALA A 377 15.43 16.32 -33.20
C ALA A 377 16.88 16.53 -33.68
N ALA A 378 17.08 16.71 -34.99
CA ALA A 378 18.39 16.99 -35.56
C ALA A 378 19.00 18.31 -35.06
N LYS A 379 18.17 19.36 -34.88
CA LYS A 379 18.63 20.67 -34.39
C LYS A 379 18.98 20.64 -32.90
N ILE A 380 18.17 19.96 -32.09
CA ILE A 380 18.39 19.84 -30.65
C ILE A 380 19.69 19.07 -30.37
N ASN A 381 19.89 17.92 -31.02
CA ASN A 381 21.11 17.14 -30.85
C ASN A 381 22.37 17.92 -31.22
N LYS A 382 22.28 18.81 -32.22
CA LYS A 382 23.40 19.65 -32.64
C LYS A 382 23.72 20.77 -31.63
N ASN A 383 22.70 21.27 -30.92
CA ASN A 383 22.81 22.47 -30.09
C ASN A 383 22.59 22.19 -28.59
N ILE A 384 22.66 20.93 -28.15
CA ILE A 384 22.37 20.55 -26.75
C ILE A 384 23.28 21.26 -25.75
N SER A 385 24.52 21.57 -26.15
CA SER A 385 25.50 22.32 -25.36
C SER A 385 25.14 23.80 -25.15
N GLU A 386 24.16 24.33 -25.89
CA GLU A 386 23.68 25.71 -25.75
C GLU A 386 22.53 25.83 -24.73
N LEU A 387 22.02 24.71 -24.21
CA LEU A 387 20.96 24.71 -23.20
C LEU A 387 21.50 25.01 -21.79
N PRO A 388 20.69 25.63 -20.91
CA PRO A 388 21.07 25.81 -19.52
C PRO A 388 21.42 24.49 -18.84
N PRO A 389 22.41 24.45 -17.92
CA PRO A 389 22.82 23.21 -17.23
C PRO A 389 21.71 22.52 -16.43
N THR A 390 20.67 23.26 -16.05
CA THR A 390 19.49 22.77 -15.31
C THR A 390 18.41 22.19 -16.23
N THR A 391 18.66 22.15 -17.54
CA THR A 391 17.73 21.64 -18.54
C THR A 391 17.99 20.17 -18.83
N GLU A 392 16.98 19.34 -18.60
CA GLU A 392 16.97 17.94 -19.01
C GLU A 392 15.99 17.77 -20.18
N ILE A 393 16.44 17.14 -21.26
CA ILE A 393 15.57 16.76 -22.38
C ILE A 393 15.10 15.34 -22.15
N THR A 394 13.80 15.16 -21.95
CA THR A 394 13.19 13.84 -21.76
C THR A 394 12.18 13.60 -22.89
N GLY A 395 12.19 12.42 -23.50
CA GLY A 395 11.24 12.06 -24.57
C GLY A 395 11.78 10.96 -25.47
N ASP A 396 11.22 9.74 -25.33
CA ASP A 396 11.58 8.56 -26.14
C ASP A 396 10.55 8.27 -27.25
N GLU A 397 9.37 8.89 -27.22
CA GLU A 397 8.36 8.70 -28.26
C GLU A 397 8.51 9.72 -29.39
N PRO A 398 8.30 9.30 -30.65
CA PRO A 398 8.31 10.21 -31.78
C PRO A 398 7.16 11.22 -31.65
N GLY A 399 7.43 12.39 -31.06
CA GLY A 399 6.52 13.53 -31.11
C GLY A 399 6.41 14.43 -29.90
N GLN A 400 7.06 14.10 -28.78
CA GLN A 400 7.00 14.94 -27.58
C GLN A 400 8.42 15.20 -27.10
N LEU A 401 8.82 16.46 -27.15
CA LEU A 401 10.08 16.93 -26.58
C LEU A 401 9.73 17.67 -25.30
N TYR A 402 10.09 17.07 -24.18
CA TYR A 402 9.95 17.69 -22.88
C TYR A 402 11.28 18.31 -22.47
N SER A 403 11.23 19.59 -22.10
CA SER A 403 12.31 20.27 -21.41
C SER A 403 11.92 20.40 -19.95
N ARG A 404 12.69 19.77 -19.05
CA ARG A 404 12.56 19.99 -17.60
C ARG A 404 13.55 21.04 -17.16
N ILE A 405 13.05 22.09 -16.53
CA ILE A 405 13.87 23.13 -15.93
C ILE A 405 13.67 23.06 -14.42
N ARG A 406 14.74 22.82 -13.66
CA ARG A 406 14.72 22.92 -12.19
C ARG A 406 15.01 24.35 -11.76
N SER A 407 14.19 24.94 -10.90
CA SER A 407 14.58 26.17 -10.20
C SER A 407 15.68 25.85 -9.18
N GLN A 408 16.61 26.79 -8.97
CA GLN A 408 17.60 26.69 -7.89
C GLN A 408 17.03 27.18 -6.57
#